data_AF-A0A2V5ZRP3-F1
#
_entry.id   AF-A0A2V5ZRP3-F1
#
_cell.length_a   1.000
_cell.length_b   1.000
_cell.length_c   1.000
_cell.angle_alpha   90.00
_cell.angle_beta   90.00
_cell.angle_gamma   90.00
#
_symmetry.space_group_name_H-M   'P 1'
#
loop_
_entity.id
_entity.type
_entity.pdbx_description
1 polymer ?
#
loop_
_entity_poly.entity_id
_entity_poly.type
_entity_poly.pdbx_seq_one_letter_code
_entity_poly.pdbx_strand_id
1 'polypeptide(L)'
;MAAPELQQTVGNIAGFTGTALHTGEKATLRLHPAPVDHGIKFKRKDLQDEPTIDAKVENLKTVERATTIGEGSVRVHTVEHVLAALWAMGVDNAIVEMDANEPPIGDGSAQAYVDLIHKAGVVAQDEPRKFFGARDTMHVESKTGALLVLLPDDKFRISCTQAGPNNKFTQFLSMEVTPAAFECEIATARTFVYYEDVEPLMDKNLIKGGSLENAIVVRGEAVLSKEPLRFADEFVRHKILDIIGDLALVGRRIRGHVIAVKPGHASNADLARLIAREQTRRSAVAVSRPIPSGDGGLDTDQVMQILAKTTSRIGYFMSADEVKFRKPVLPGDTIFIHAELTKSRGERLAKAKCHCVVNDAIVSEGELMFTF
;
A
#
# COMPACT_ATOMS: atom_id res chain seq x y z
N MET A 1 0.31 2.70 24.62
CA MET A 1 0.35 2.83 23.15
C MET A 1 1.67 2.26 22.68
N ALA A 2 1.69 1.40 21.65
CA ALA A 2 2.95 0.99 21.03
C ALA A 2 3.65 2.22 20.45
N ALA A 3 4.98 2.23 20.45
CA ALA A 3 5.74 3.30 19.80
C ALA A 3 5.35 3.39 18.31
N PRO A 4 5.26 4.60 17.73
CA PRO A 4 4.95 4.74 16.32
C PRO A 4 6.01 4.06 15.47
N GLU A 5 5.58 3.29 14.47
CA GLU A 5 6.49 2.76 13.44
C GLU A 5 7.06 3.95 12.65
N LEU A 6 8.38 4.07 12.60
CA LEU A 6 9.06 5.16 11.90
C LEU A 6 9.31 4.82 10.43
N GLN A 7 9.39 5.84 9.59
CA GLN A 7 9.88 5.69 8.21
C GLN A 7 11.31 5.18 8.21
N GLN A 8 11.69 4.46 7.17
CA GLN A 8 13.05 3.95 7.01
C GLN A 8 13.59 4.25 5.62
N THR A 9 14.90 4.43 5.53
CA THR A 9 15.66 4.52 4.29
C THR A 9 16.85 3.56 4.33
N VAL A 10 17.53 3.35 3.20
CA VAL A 10 18.80 2.62 3.21
C VAL A 10 19.90 3.47 3.85
N GLY A 11 20.85 2.85 4.56
CA GLY A 11 21.89 3.56 5.31
C GLY A 11 23.10 3.98 4.46
N ASN A 12 23.48 3.14 3.50
CA ASN A 12 24.63 3.35 2.62
C ASN A 12 24.23 3.14 1.15
N ILE A 13 25.08 3.61 0.24
CA ILE A 13 24.92 3.31 -1.18
C ILE A 13 25.37 1.87 -1.44
N ALA A 14 24.52 1.07 -2.07
CA ALA A 14 24.87 -0.25 -2.56
C ALA A 14 24.31 -0.45 -3.96
N GLY A 15 25.03 -1.18 -4.81
CA GLY A 15 24.53 -1.54 -6.14
C GLY A 15 25.05 -2.87 -6.65
N PHE A 16 24.42 -3.36 -7.70
CA PHE A 16 24.89 -4.51 -8.50
C PHE A 16 24.58 -4.30 -9.97
N THR A 17 25.29 -5.05 -10.81
CA THR A 17 25.13 -5.03 -12.27
C THR A 17 24.68 -6.41 -12.74
N GLY A 18 23.79 -6.46 -13.72
CA GLY A 18 23.35 -7.70 -14.34
C GLY A 18 22.63 -7.45 -15.66
N THR A 19 21.97 -8.48 -16.17
CA THR A 19 21.19 -8.40 -17.41
C THR A 19 19.72 -8.15 -17.10
N ALA A 20 19.06 -7.28 -17.85
CA ALA A 20 17.62 -7.06 -17.76
C ALA A 20 16.82 -8.20 -18.42
N LEU A 21 15.60 -8.48 -17.95
CA LEU A 21 14.81 -9.62 -18.44
C LEU A 21 14.33 -9.39 -19.88
N HIS A 22 13.63 -8.29 -20.12
CA HIS A 22 12.94 -8.07 -21.37
C HIS A 22 13.84 -7.44 -22.44
N THR A 23 14.62 -6.43 -22.09
CA THR A 23 15.53 -5.76 -23.05
C THR A 23 16.79 -6.59 -23.34
N GLY A 24 17.24 -7.40 -22.38
CA GLY A 24 18.52 -8.12 -22.46
C GLY A 24 19.74 -7.22 -22.32
N GLU A 25 19.55 -5.93 -22.01
CA GLU A 25 20.62 -4.97 -21.82
C GLU A 25 21.34 -5.21 -20.49
N LYS A 26 22.61 -4.82 -20.42
CA LYS A 26 23.31 -4.74 -19.13
C LYS A 26 22.86 -3.50 -18.40
N ALA A 27 22.45 -3.67 -17.16
CA ALA A 27 22.01 -2.59 -16.28
C ALA A 27 22.76 -2.66 -14.94
N THR A 28 23.02 -1.51 -14.36
CA THR A 28 23.52 -1.30 -13.01
C THR A 28 22.45 -0.60 -12.21
N LEU A 29 22.05 -1.19 -11.08
CA LEU A 29 21.12 -0.58 -10.14
C LEU A 29 21.87 -0.22 -8.86
N ARG A 30 21.65 1.00 -8.34
CA ARG A 30 22.14 1.45 -7.03
C ARG A 30 21.00 1.97 -6.17
N LEU A 31 20.97 1.56 -4.92
CA LEU A 31 20.10 2.14 -3.90
C LEU A 31 20.85 3.26 -3.19
N HIS A 32 20.22 4.42 -3.08
CA HIS A 32 20.72 5.55 -2.32
C HIS A 32 19.73 5.92 -1.20
N PRO A 33 20.25 6.38 -0.04
CA PRO A 33 19.43 6.95 1.02
C PRO A 33 18.61 8.14 0.47
N ALA A 34 17.42 8.34 1.01
CA ALA A 34 16.54 9.44 0.63
C ALA A 34 15.91 10.09 1.87
N PRO A 35 15.58 11.39 1.81
CA PRO A 35 14.99 12.09 2.95
C PRO A 35 13.60 11.53 3.27
N VAL A 36 13.11 11.90 4.46
CA VAL A 36 11.72 11.66 4.89
C VAL A 36 10.73 12.06 3.80
N ASP A 37 9.65 11.30 3.67
CA ASP A 37 8.54 11.55 2.73
C ASP A 37 8.94 11.60 1.25
N HIS A 38 10.16 11.18 0.92
CA HIS A 38 10.62 11.09 -0.47
C HIS A 38 9.87 10.02 -1.27
N GLY A 39 9.50 8.92 -0.60
CA GLY A 39 9.03 7.69 -1.23
C GLY A 39 10.14 6.97 -2.00
N ILE A 40 9.73 6.02 -2.83
CA ILE A 40 10.65 5.34 -3.76
C ILE A 40 10.61 6.05 -5.11
N LYS A 41 11.79 6.45 -5.62
CA LYS A 41 11.94 7.08 -6.93
C LYS A 41 12.99 6.39 -7.77
N PHE A 42 12.71 6.19 -9.05
CA PHE A 42 13.67 5.64 -10.00
C PHE A 42 14.37 6.76 -10.75
N LYS A 43 15.69 6.77 -10.75
CA LYS A 43 16.52 7.78 -11.43
C LYS A 43 17.22 7.16 -12.63
N ARG A 44 17.02 7.72 -13.83
CA ARG A 44 17.61 7.25 -15.09
C ARG A 44 18.90 8.02 -15.43
N LYS A 45 20.03 7.55 -14.90
CA LYS A 45 21.35 8.19 -15.00
C LYS A 45 21.94 8.20 -16.40
N ASP A 46 21.48 7.30 -17.26
CA ASP A 46 21.91 7.19 -18.64
C ASP A 46 21.37 8.31 -19.55
N LEU A 47 20.41 9.11 -19.07
CA LEU A 47 19.81 10.21 -19.81
C LEU A 47 20.42 11.57 -19.38
N GLN A 48 20.48 12.52 -20.30
CA GLN A 48 21.16 13.82 -20.13
C GLN A 48 20.76 14.60 -18.86
N ASP A 49 19.46 14.61 -18.52
CA ASP A 49 18.93 15.34 -17.36
C ASP A 49 18.76 14.47 -16.11
N GLU A 50 19.24 13.22 -16.17
CA GLU A 50 19.11 12.20 -15.12
C GLU A 50 17.71 12.17 -14.44
N PRO A 51 16.61 12.06 -15.22
CA PRO A 51 15.27 12.28 -14.72
C PRO A 51 14.87 11.23 -13.68
N THR A 52 14.00 11.64 -12.76
CA THR A 52 13.44 10.77 -11.71
C THR A 52 11.96 10.53 -11.93
N ILE A 53 11.51 9.29 -11.76
CA ILE A 53 10.10 8.91 -11.81
C ILE A 53 9.67 8.40 -10.43
N ASP A 54 8.63 9.01 -9.86
CA ASP A 54 8.01 8.52 -8.63
C ASP A 54 7.40 7.13 -8.86
N ALA A 55 7.72 6.16 -7.99
CA ALA A 55 7.10 4.83 -8.00
C ALA A 55 5.70 4.89 -7.38
N LYS A 56 4.78 5.52 -8.10
CA LYS A 56 3.39 5.67 -7.70
C LYS A 56 2.43 5.26 -8.82
N VAL A 57 1.20 4.93 -8.44
CA VAL A 57 0.19 4.44 -9.36
C VAL A 57 -0.18 5.46 -10.46
N GLU A 58 0.00 6.77 -10.23
CA GLU A 58 -0.23 7.81 -11.24
C GLU A 58 0.77 7.70 -12.40
N ASN A 59 1.97 7.20 -12.11
CA ASN A 59 3.02 6.99 -13.10
C ASN A 59 2.96 5.62 -13.76
N LEU A 60 2.05 4.74 -13.35
CA LEU A 60 1.85 3.43 -13.98
C LEU A 60 1.31 3.58 -15.42
N LYS A 61 2.05 3.05 -16.40
CA LYS A 61 1.72 3.16 -17.83
C LYS A 61 1.17 1.87 -18.42
N THR A 62 2.05 0.89 -18.60
CA THR A 62 1.78 -0.33 -19.36
C THR A 62 1.91 -1.53 -18.45
N VAL A 63 1.02 -2.50 -18.66
CA VAL A 63 0.98 -3.74 -17.90
C VAL A 63 0.82 -4.91 -18.88
N GLU A 64 1.85 -5.15 -19.69
CA GLU A 64 1.94 -6.34 -20.53
C GLU A 64 3.10 -7.20 -20.00
N ARG A 65 2.75 -8.14 -19.11
CA ARG A 65 3.66 -9.08 -18.41
C ARG A 65 4.61 -8.51 -17.36
N ALA A 66 4.79 -7.20 -17.28
CA ALA A 66 5.58 -6.53 -16.24
C ALA A 66 4.94 -5.19 -15.83
N THR A 67 5.35 -4.65 -14.68
CA THR A 67 4.89 -3.35 -14.20
C THR A 67 5.84 -2.25 -14.67
N THR A 68 5.32 -1.33 -15.49
CA THR A 68 6.09 -0.21 -16.05
C THR A 68 5.59 1.14 -15.54
N ILE A 69 6.51 1.91 -14.96
CA ILE A 69 6.26 3.32 -14.58
C ILE A 69 6.89 4.29 -15.60
N GLY A 70 6.36 5.50 -15.66
CA GLY A 70 6.89 6.51 -16.57
C GLY A 70 6.35 7.91 -16.39
N GLU A 71 7.09 8.87 -16.93
CA GLU A 71 6.70 10.27 -17.01
C GLU A 71 7.22 10.85 -18.34
N GLY A 72 6.39 11.60 -19.07
CA GLY A 72 6.71 12.04 -20.43
C GLY A 72 7.12 10.88 -21.34
N SER A 73 8.34 10.94 -21.89
CA SER A 73 8.96 9.89 -22.70
C SER A 73 9.80 8.88 -21.90
N VAL A 74 10.08 9.14 -20.62
CA VAL A 74 10.95 8.31 -19.79
C VAL A 74 10.16 7.13 -19.22
N ARG A 75 10.73 5.93 -19.27
CA ARG A 75 10.12 4.69 -18.77
C ARG A 75 11.11 3.90 -17.92
N VAL A 76 10.57 3.17 -16.94
CA VAL A 76 11.27 2.10 -16.22
C VAL A 76 10.36 0.89 -16.22
N HIS A 77 10.84 -0.19 -16.82
CA HIS A 77 10.15 -1.47 -16.93
C HIS A 77 10.48 -2.36 -15.72
N THR A 78 9.66 -3.38 -15.49
CA THR A 78 9.95 -4.51 -14.58
C THR A 78 10.34 -4.07 -13.16
N VAL A 79 9.63 -3.08 -12.59
CA VAL A 79 9.95 -2.52 -11.26
C VAL A 79 9.46 -3.38 -10.09
N GLU A 80 8.59 -4.35 -10.34
CA GLU A 80 7.88 -5.16 -9.36
C GLU A 80 8.81 -5.87 -8.36
N HIS A 81 9.89 -6.52 -8.79
CA HIS A 81 10.78 -7.22 -7.86
C HIS A 81 11.56 -6.27 -6.95
N VAL A 82 12.02 -5.15 -7.51
CA VAL A 82 12.72 -4.09 -6.76
C VAL A 82 11.78 -3.52 -5.70
N LEU A 83 10.56 -3.18 -6.11
CA LEU A 83 9.54 -2.63 -5.23
C LEU A 83 9.08 -3.62 -4.17
N ALA A 84 8.95 -4.90 -4.51
CA ALA A 84 8.59 -5.94 -3.56
C ALA A 84 9.64 -6.06 -2.45
N ALA A 85 10.93 -6.11 -2.81
CA ALA A 85 12.02 -6.17 -1.85
C ALA A 85 12.08 -4.92 -0.97
N LEU A 86 12.06 -3.73 -1.55
CA LEU A 86 12.11 -2.48 -0.79
C LEU A 86 10.92 -2.37 0.17
N TRP A 87 9.71 -2.66 -0.31
CA TRP A 87 8.50 -2.53 0.50
C TRP A 87 8.48 -3.56 1.63
N ALA A 88 8.77 -4.83 1.34
CA ALA A 88 8.70 -5.91 2.32
C ALA A 88 9.83 -5.85 3.35
N MET A 89 11.03 -5.38 2.96
CA MET A 89 12.16 -5.18 3.88
C MET A 89 12.07 -3.86 4.66
N GLY A 90 10.97 -3.11 4.52
CA GLY A 90 10.70 -1.93 5.34
C GLY A 90 11.28 -0.62 4.82
N VAL A 91 11.86 -0.56 3.63
CA VAL A 91 12.35 0.70 3.05
C VAL A 91 11.16 1.55 2.56
N ASP A 92 11.01 2.75 3.12
CA ASP A 92 9.96 3.72 2.75
C ASP A 92 10.50 4.75 1.75
N ASN A 93 11.75 5.16 1.93
CA ASN A 93 12.39 6.22 1.15
C ASN A 93 13.68 5.70 0.52
N ALA A 94 13.81 5.78 -0.81
CA ALA A 94 15.07 5.49 -1.51
C ALA A 94 15.07 6.08 -2.92
N ILE A 95 16.26 6.40 -3.41
CA ILE A 95 16.49 6.63 -4.83
C ILE A 95 17.07 5.34 -5.42
N VAL A 96 16.38 4.81 -6.43
CA VAL A 96 16.81 3.66 -7.23
C VAL A 96 17.46 4.21 -8.50
N GLU A 97 18.78 4.40 -8.47
CA GLU A 97 19.56 4.86 -9.61
C GLU A 97 19.81 3.71 -10.59
N MET A 98 19.56 3.94 -11.88
CA MET A 98 19.75 2.98 -12.95
C MET A 98 20.40 3.63 -14.17
N ASP A 99 21.23 2.87 -14.89
CA ASP A 99 21.86 3.27 -16.16
C ASP A 99 21.21 2.60 -17.39
N ALA A 100 20.00 2.06 -17.22
CA ALA A 100 19.16 1.47 -18.26
C ALA A 100 17.67 1.66 -17.92
N ASN A 101 16.78 1.32 -18.85
CA ASN A 101 15.33 1.43 -18.66
C ASN A 101 14.66 0.21 -18.00
N GLU A 102 15.42 -0.80 -17.60
CA GLU A 102 14.92 -2.02 -16.95
C GLU A 102 15.97 -2.50 -15.92
N PRO A 103 15.56 -2.88 -14.70
CA PRO A 103 16.50 -3.30 -13.68
C PRO A 103 17.04 -4.71 -13.97
N PRO A 104 18.22 -5.06 -13.44
CA PRO A 104 18.79 -6.39 -13.63
C PRO A 104 17.87 -7.48 -13.06
N ILE A 105 17.58 -8.53 -13.83
CA ILE A 105 16.65 -9.58 -13.36
C ILE A 105 17.23 -10.47 -12.26
N GLY A 106 18.57 -10.46 -12.09
CA GLY A 106 19.26 -11.38 -11.19
C GLY A 106 19.01 -12.83 -11.60
N ASP A 107 18.49 -13.63 -10.67
CA ASP A 107 18.11 -15.04 -10.88
C ASP A 107 16.59 -15.21 -11.15
N GLY A 108 15.87 -14.12 -11.41
CA GLY A 108 14.42 -14.12 -11.60
C GLY A 108 13.62 -13.93 -10.32
N SER A 109 14.26 -13.88 -9.16
CA SER A 109 13.61 -13.64 -7.86
C SER A 109 13.92 -12.22 -7.34
N ALA A 110 13.54 -11.93 -6.10
CA ALA A 110 13.89 -10.70 -5.40
C ALA A 110 15.16 -10.81 -4.54
N GLN A 111 15.80 -11.98 -4.46
CA GLN A 111 16.90 -12.24 -3.52
C GLN A 111 18.06 -11.27 -3.70
N ALA A 112 18.47 -10.98 -4.93
CA ALA A 112 19.55 -10.04 -5.21
C ALA A 112 19.26 -8.62 -4.66
N TYR A 113 17.98 -8.22 -4.61
CA TYR A 113 17.56 -6.95 -4.03
C TYR A 113 17.52 -6.98 -2.51
N VAL A 114 17.15 -8.12 -1.91
CA VAL A 114 17.23 -8.32 -0.46
C VAL A 114 18.69 -8.25 0.03
N ASP A 115 19.60 -8.96 -0.66
CA ASP A 115 21.04 -8.92 -0.37
C ASP A 115 21.58 -7.50 -0.48
N LEU A 116 21.09 -6.75 -1.48
CA LEU A 116 21.46 -5.36 -1.70
C LEU A 116 21.00 -4.45 -0.55
N ILE A 117 19.77 -4.63 -0.06
CA ILE A 117 19.21 -3.88 1.07
C ILE A 117 19.98 -4.19 2.35
N HIS A 118 20.33 -5.47 2.59
CA HIS A 118 21.19 -5.86 3.72
C HIS A 118 22.55 -5.21 3.65
N LYS A 119 23.20 -5.22 2.48
CA LYS A 119 24.50 -4.57 2.26
C LYS A 119 24.43 -3.06 2.50
N ALA A 120 23.34 -2.41 2.09
CA ALA A 120 23.11 -0.99 2.32
C ALA A 120 22.81 -0.68 3.79
N GLY A 121 22.19 -1.62 4.51
CA GLY A 121 21.60 -1.43 5.83
C GLY A 121 20.31 -0.61 5.75
N VAL A 122 19.43 -0.74 6.75
CA VAL A 122 18.19 0.04 6.86
C VAL A 122 18.25 0.89 8.12
N VAL A 123 17.94 2.17 7.98
CA VAL A 123 17.99 3.16 9.07
C VAL A 123 16.64 3.83 9.24
N ALA A 124 16.21 4.01 10.49
CA ALA A 124 14.99 4.75 10.81
C ALA A 124 15.18 6.26 10.59
N GLN A 125 14.09 6.95 10.31
CA GLN A 125 14.02 8.40 10.14
C GLN A 125 12.98 8.97 11.10
N ASP A 126 13.12 10.24 11.48
CA ASP A 126 12.35 10.88 12.56
C ASP A 126 10.90 11.27 12.17
N GLU A 127 10.24 10.48 11.31
CA GLU A 127 8.83 10.67 10.98
C GLU A 127 8.05 9.34 11.05
N PRO A 128 6.78 9.36 11.51
CA PRO A 128 5.93 8.19 11.48
C PRO A 128 5.70 7.67 10.05
N ARG A 129 5.70 6.34 9.93
CA ARG A 129 5.33 5.62 8.72
C ARG A 129 3.86 5.80 8.41
N LYS A 130 3.57 5.97 7.11
CA LYS A 130 2.22 6.19 6.60
C LYS A 130 1.56 4.86 6.22
N PHE A 131 0.37 4.62 6.78
CA PHE A 131 -0.43 3.42 6.53
C PHE A 131 -1.74 3.74 5.80
N PHE A 132 -2.22 2.76 5.05
CA PHE A 132 -3.58 2.64 4.58
C PHE A 132 -4.21 1.41 5.24
N GLY A 133 -5.14 1.64 6.17
CA GLY A 133 -5.97 0.59 6.73
C GLY A 133 -7.23 0.39 5.90
N ALA A 134 -7.45 -0.83 5.42
CA ALA A 134 -8.73 -1.24 4.85
C ALA A 134 -9.82 -1.13 5.93
N ARG A 135 -10.88 -0.35 5.65
CA ARG A 135 -12.03 -0.17 6.55
C ARG A 135 -13.25 -0.96 6.08
N ASP A 136 -13.38 -1.07 4.76
CA ASP A 136 -14.42 -1.79 4.06
C ASP A 136 -13.76 -2.71 3.03
N THR A 137 -14.50 -3.71 2.58
CA THR A 137 -14.06 -4.62 1.52
C THR A 137 -13.95 -3.88 0.18
N MET A 138 -12.82 -4.05 -0.50
CA MET A 138 -12.59 -3.53 -1.85
C MET A 138 -12.27 -4.71 -2.76
N HIS A 139 -12.79 -4.75 -3.99
CA HIS A 139 -12.48 -5.84 -4.91
C HIS A 139 -12.34 -5.38 -6.35
N VAL A 140 -11.59 -6.17 -7.12
CA VAL A 140 -11.43 -6.05 -8.56
C VAL A 140 -11.62 -7.44 -9.16
N GLU A 141 -12.44 -7.51 -10.19
CA GLU A 141 -12.62 -8.70 -11.01
C GLU A 141 -12.28 -8.38 -12.47
N SER A 142 -11.38 -9.17 -13.05
CA SER A 142 -11.03 -9.05 -14.46
C SER A 142 -11.94 -9.92 -15.33
N LYS A 143 -12.08 -9.54 -16.60
CA LYS A 143 -12.80 -10.34 -17.60
C LYS A 143 -12.20 -11.73 -17.84
N THR A 144 -10.94 -11.92 -17.46
CA THR A 144 -10.19 -13.19 -17.60
C THR A 144 -10.32 -14.08 -16.36
N GLY A 145 -11.14 -13.70 -15.36
CA GLY A 145 -11.41 -14.50 -14.16
C GLY A 145 -10.40 -14.34 -13.03
N ALA A 146 -9.49 -13.37 -13.11
CA ALA A 146 -8.68 -12.94 -11.96
C ALA A 146 -9.56 -12.13 -10.99
N LEU A 147 -9.47 -12.44 -9.70
CA LEU A 147 -10.20 -11.79 -8.62
C LEU A 147 -9.23 -11.37 -7.51
N LEU A 148 -9.23 -10.09 -7.17
CA LEU A 148 -8.49 -9.56 -6.02
C LEU A 148 -9.46 -8.88 -5.06
N VAL A 149 -9.36 -9.21 -3.79
CA VAL A 149 -10.19 -8.64 -2.71
C VAL A 149 -9.27 -8.15 -1.59
N LEU A 150 -9.46 -6.93 -1.11
CA LEU A 150 -8.83 -6.41 0.08
C LEU A 150 -9.87 -6.33 1.20
N LEU A 151 -9.65 -7.08 2.26
CA LEU A 151 -10.48 -7.11 3.46
C LEU A 151 -9.84 -6.30 4.61
N PRO A 152 -10.64 -5.76 5.55
CA PRO A 152 -10.12 -5.19 6.79
C PRO A 152 -9.31 -6.21 7.60
N ASP A 153 -8.09 -5.84 7.98
CA ASP A 153 -7.20 -6.57 8.87
C ASP A 153 -6.17 -5.56 9.43
N ASP A 154 -5.74 -5.73 10.68
CA ASP A 154 -4.74 -4.86 11.32
C ASP A 154 -3.31 -5.15 10.84
N LYS A 155 -3.11 -6.29 10.18
CA LYS A 155 -1.84 -6.75 9.61
C LYS A 155 -1.90 -6.71 8.08
N PHE A 156 -0.74 -6.86 7.42
CA PHE A 156 -0.72 -7.11 5.98
C PHE A 156 -0.66 -8.61 5.71
N ARG A 157 -1.73 -9.18 5.16
CA ARG A 157 -1.83 -10.60 4.83
C ARG A 157 -2.13 -10.78 3.36
N ILE A 158 -1.60 -11.85 2.77
CA ILE A 158 -1.91 -12.25 1.40
C ILE A 158 -2.30 -13.72 1.39
N SER A 159 -3.49 -14.02 0.86
CA SER A 159 -3.89 -15.36 0.43
C SER A 159 -3.94 -15.38 -1.09
N CYS A 160 -3.08 -16.16 -1.73
CA CYS A 160 -3.00 -16.23 -3.17
C CYS A 160 -3.30 -17.64 -3.66
N THR A 161 -4.15 -17.74 -4.69
CA THR A 161 -4.36 -18.95 -5.50
C THR A 161 -3.81 -18.66 -6.88
N GLN A 162 -2.63 -19.20 -7.20
CA GLN A 162 -2.12 -19.21 -8.56
C GLN A 162 -2.69 -20.41 -9.30
N ALA A 163 -3.14 -20.21 -10.54
CA ALA A 163 -3.59 -21.31 -11.40
C ALA A 163 -3.25 -21.00 -12.85
N GLY A 164 -2.51 -21.92 -13.48
CA GLY A 164 -2.10 -21.81 -14.88
C GLY A 164 -3.22 -22.13 -15.88
N PRO A 165 -2.87 -22.18 -17.17
CA PRO A 165 -3.77 -22.63 -18.23
C PRO A 165 -4.42 -23.98 -17.88
N ASN A 166 -5.74 -24.08 -18.09
CA ASN A 166 -6.56 -25.25 -17.73
C ASN A 166 -6.46 -25.66 -16.24
N ASN A 167 -6.16 -24.70 -15.34
CA ASN A 167 -5.95 -24.89 -13.91
C ASN A 167 -4.78 -25.85 -13.55
N LYS A 168 -3.84 -26.07 -14.48
CA LYS A 168 -2.58 -26.76 -14.16
C LYS A 168 -1.72 -25.91 -13.23
N PHE A 169 -0.88 -26.57 -12.44
CA PHE A 169 -0.01 -25.93 -11.44
C PHE A 169 -0.80 -25.00 -10.48
N THR A 170 -2.01 -25.43 -10.10
CA THR A 170 -2.79 -24.70 -9.10
C THR A 170 -2.11 -24.83 -7.75
N GLN A 171 -1.76 -23.69 -7.16
CA GLN A 171 -1.07 -23.59 -5.89
C GLN A 171 -1.73 -22.53 -5.03
N PHE A 172 -1.72 -22.75 -3.71
CA PHE A 172 -2.29 -21.84 -2.74
C PHE A 172 -1.30 -21.59 -1.62
N LEU A 173 -1.18 -20.32 -1.22
CA LEU A 173 -0.42 -19.92 -0.05
C LEU A 173 -1.14 -18.77 0.66
N SER A 174 -1.20 -18.82 1.99
CA SER A 174 -1.70 -17.73 2.83
C SER A 174 -0.66 -17.39 3.89
N MET A 175 -0.24 -16.13 3.93
CA MET A 175 0.77 -15.68 4.88
C MET A 175 0.55 -14.24 5.34
N GLU A 176 1.09 -13.92 6.50
CA GLU A 176 1.36 -12.54 6.91
C GLU A 176 2.69 -12.10 6.30
N VAL A 177 2.70 -10.93 5.67
CA VAL A 177 3.91 -10.38 5.06
C VAL A 177 4.64 -9.55 6.10
N THR A 178 5.79 -10.06 6.54
CA THR A 178 6.75 -9.37 7.41
C THR A 178 8.14 -9.42 6.75
N PRO A 179 9.10 -8.56 7.14
CA PRO A 179 10.45 -8.62 6.57
C PRO A 179 11.06 -10.03 6.64
N ALA A 180 11.00 -10.66 7.82
CA ALA A 180 11.55 -12.00 8.02
C ALA A 180 10.83 -13.08 7.20
N ALA A 181 9.49 -13.02 7.13
CA ALA A 181 8.72 -13.97 6.34
C ALA A 181 8.99 -13.76 4.83
N PHE A 182 9.04 -12.51 4.36
CA PHE A 182 9.35 -12.23 2.96
C PHE A 182 10.72 -12.77 2.56
N GLU A 183 11.75 -12.47 3.35
CA GLU A 183 13.11 -12.92 3.09
C GLU A 183 13.23 -14.45 3.05
N CYS A 184 12.64 -15.14 4.03
CA CYS A 184 12.74 -16.59 4.13
C CYS A 184 11.86 -17.34 3.11
N GLU A 185 10.65 -16.82 2.86
CA GLU A 185 9.60 -17.58 2.19
C GLU A 185 9.26 -17.11 0.77
N ILE A 186 9.61 -15.87 0.40
CA ILE A 186 9.13 -15.24 -0.84
C ILE A 186 10.28 -14.73 -1.71
N ALA A 187 11.32 -14.12 -1.12
CA ALA A 187 12.36 -13.40 -1.84
C ALA A 187 13.09 -14.26 -2.87
N THR A 188 13.25 -15.56 -2.62
CA THR A 188 13.93 -16.51 -3.52
C THR A 188 13.00 -17.13 -4.56
N ALA A 189 11.70 -16.86 -4.58
CA ALA A 189 10.79 -17.43 -5.56
C ALA A 189 10.98 -16.81 -6.96
N ARG A 190 11.42 -17.62 -7.93
CA ARG A 190 11.77 -17.14 -9.27
C ARG A 190 10.57 -16.94 -10.18
N THR A 191 10.73 -16.02 -11.12
CA THR A 191 9.78 -15.80 -12.19
C THR A 191 9.64 -17.01 -13.09
N PHE A 192 8.51 -17.10 -13.77
CA PHE A 192 8.19 -18.22 -14.62
C PHE A 192 7.35 -17.82 -15.82
N VAL A 193 7.45 -18.64 -16.87
CA VAL A 193 6.71 -18.45 -18.12
C VAL A 193 6.25 -19.80 -18.65
N TYR A 194 5.08 -19.82 -19.30
CA TYR A 194 4.64 -21.00 -20.05
C TYR A 194 5.35 -21.04 -21.40
N TYR A 195 5.81 -22.21 -21.82
CA TYR A 195 6.57 -22.38 -23.05
C TYR A 195 5.82 -21.85 -24.27
N GLU A 196 4.49 -22.03 -24.29
CA GLU A 196 3.60 -21.56 -25.34
C GLU A 196 3.54 -20.03 -25.43
N ASP A 197 3.92 -19.30 -24.36
CA ASP A 197 4.01 -17.85 -24.34
C ASP A 197 5.37 -17.33 -24.82
N VAL A 198 6.41 -18.17 -24.92
CA VAL A 198 7.79 -17.73 -25.20
C VAL A 198 7.92 -17.12 -26.60
N GLU A 199 7.47 -17.82 -27.64
CA GLU A 199 7.54 -17.35 -29.02
C GLU A 199 6.78 -16.02 -29.22
N PRO A 200 5.49 -15.89 -28.79
CA PRO A 200 4.79 -14.60 -28.84
C PRO A 200 5.49 -13.44 -28.12
N LEU A 201 6.21 -13.72 -27.02
CA LEU A 201 6.97 -12.71 -26.29
C LEU A 201 8.22 -12.29 -27.07
N MET A 202 8.95 -13.24 -27.64
CA MET A 202 10.12 -12.94 -28.47
C MET A 202 9.76 -12.13 -29.72
N ASP A 203 8.63 -12.45 -30.37
CA ASP A 203 8.11 -11.68 -31.53
C ASP A 203 7.82 -10.22 -31.17
N LYS A 204 7.42 -9.97 -29.93
CA LYS A 204 7.20 -8.62 -29.36
C LYS A 204 8.47 -7.96 -28.83
N ASN A 205 9.64 -8.51 -29.11
CA ASN A 205 10.93 -8.04 -28.60
C ASN A 205 11.05 -8.06 -27.07
N LEU A 206 10.30 -8.93 -26.38
CA LEU A 206 10.41 -9.16 -24.94
C LEU A 206 11.31 -10.37 -24.67
N ILE A 207 11.63 -10.55 -23.38
CA ILE A 207 12.39 -11.68 -22.81
C ILE A 207 13.77 -11.95 -23.45
N LYS A 208 14.41 -10.92 -24.03
CA LYS A 208 15.72 -11.04 -24.70
C LYS A 208 16.84 -11.47 -23.75
N GLY A 209 16.73 -11.16 -22.46
CA GLY A 209 17.64 -11.61 -21.41
C GLY A 209 17.15 -12.86 -20.67
N GLY A 210 16.00 -13.43 -21.05
CA GLY A 210 15.42 -14.62 -20.43
C GLY A 210 16.24 -15.88 -20.70
N SER A 211 16.47 -16.67 -19.65
CA SER A 211 17.18 -17.94 -19.72
C SER A 211 16.76 -18.87 -18.57
N LEU A 212 17.15 -20.15 -18.61
CA LEU A 212 16.89 -21.08 -17.51
C LEU A 212 17.68 -20.75 -16.22
N GLU A 213 18.61 -19.80 -16.28
CA GLU A 213 19.33 -19.25 -15.12
C GLU A 213 18.46 -18.28 -14.33
N ASN A 214 17.51 -17.60 -14.98
CA ASN A 214 16.75 -16.50 -14.41
C ASN A 214 15.23 -16.63 -14.57
N ALA A 215 14.75 -17.75 -15.11
CA ALA A 215 13.32 -18.03 -15.20
C ALA A 215 13.06 -19.54 -15.20
N ILE A 216 11.92 -19.92 -14.64
CA ILE A 216 11.36 -21.27 -14.76
C ILE A 216 10.47 -21.32 -15.99
N VAL A 217 10.67 -22.30 -16.87
CA VAL A 217 9.83 -22.49 -18.06
C VAL A 217 8.95 -23.71 -17.87
N VAL A 218 7.64 -23.54 -18.01
CA VAL A 218 6.66 -24.61 -17.82
C VAL A 218 6.14 -25.07 -19.18
N ARG A 219 6.20 -26.37 -19.48
CA ARG A 219 5.68 -26.94 -20.73
C ARG A 219 4.86 -28.19 -20.45
N GLY A 220 3.55 -28.11 -20.64
CA GLY A 220 2.64 -29.21 -20.30
C GLY A 220 2.65 -29.52 -18.79
N GLU A 221 3.33 -30.60 -18.38
CA GLU A 221 3.54 -30.97 -16.96
C GLU A 221 5.01 -30.89 -16.55
N ALA A 222 5.90 -30.62 -17.51
CA ALA A 222 7.32 -30.49 -17.26
C ALA A 222 7.65 -29.08 -16.75
N VAL A 223 8.53 -29.03 -15.75
CA VAL A 223 9.15 -27.81 -15.23
C VAL A 223 10.61 -27.81 -15.68
N LEU A 224 10.97 -26.85 -16.51
CA LEU A 224 12.31 -26.68 -17.07
C LEU A 224 12.98 -25.51 -16.35
N SER A 225 14.07 -25.79 -15.65
CA SER A 225 14.87 -24.80 -14.93
C SER A 225 16.27 -25.37 -14.71
N LYS A 226 17.28 -24.52 -14.53
CA LYS A 226 18.65 -24.99 -14.30
C LYS A 226 18.78 -25.81 -13.02
N GLU A 227 18.11 -25.35 -11.97
CA GLU A 227 18.06 -25.98 -10.66
C GLU A 227 16.61 -26.33 -10.33
N PRO A 228 16.35 -27.37 -9.51
CA PRO A 228 15.00 -27.70 -9.07
C PRO A 228 14.23 -26.51 -8.50
N LEU A 229 12.91 -26.66 -8.39
CA LEU A 229 12.10 -25.68 -7.69
C LEU A 229 12.63 -25.48 -6.27
N ARG A 230 12.78 -24.22 -5.86
CA ARG A 230 13.22 -23.82 -4.52
C ARG A 230 12.14 -24.12 -3.48
N PHE A 231 10.89 -24.11 -3.93
CA PHE A 231 9.72 -24.48 -3.14
C PHE A 231 8.77 -25.33 -3.99
N ALA A 232 8.05 -26.27 -3.36
CA ALA A 232 7.00 -27.03 -4.05
C ALA A 232 5.90 -26.11 -4.62
N ASP A 233 5.69 -24.95 -3.98
CA ASP A 233 4.73 -23.90 -4.29
C ASP A 233 5.39 -22.61 -4.82
N GLU A 234 6.52 -22.72 -5.53
CA GLU A 234 7.31 -21.55 -6.00
C GLU A 234 6.51 -20.59 -6.91
N PHE A 235 5.57 -21.09 -7.73
CA PHE A 235 4.79 -20.23 -8.63
C PHE A 235 3.84 -19.29 -7.89
N VAL A 236 3.15 -19.78 -6.84
CA VAL A 236 2.28 -18.92 -6.02
C VAL A 236 3.08 -17.96 -5.15
N ARG A 237 4.26 -18.39 -4.64
CA ARG A 237 5.17 -17.50 -3.91
C ARG A 237 5.66 -16.34 -4.78
N HIS A 238 6.02 -16.62 -6.03
CA HIS A 238 6.38 -15.57 -6.98
C HIS A 238 5.20 -14.64 -7.31
N LYS A 239 3.97 -15.16 -7.41
CA LYS A 239 2.79 -14.31 -7.57
C LYS A 239 2.52 -13.42 -6.36
N ILE A 240 2.83 -13.88 -5.15
CA ILE A 240 2.78 -13.05 -3.95
C ILE A 240 3.86 -11.96 -4.00
N LEU A 241 5.08 -12.29 -4.43
CA LEU A 241 6.14 -11.31 -4.68
C LEU A 241 5.66 -10.21 -5.64
N ASP A 242 5.08 -10.58 -6.78
CA ASP A 242 4.51 -9.65 -7.77
C ASP A 242 3.43 -8.74 -7.13
N ILE A 243 2.49 -9.32 -6.37
CA ILE A 243 1.43 -8.57 -5.69
C ILE A 243 2.02 -7.52 -4.75
N ILE A 244 3.04 -7.89 -3.95
CA ILE A 244 3.68 -6.95 -3.02
C ILE A 244 4.32 -5.79 -3.80
N GLY A 245 5.04 -6.11 -4.88
CA GLY A 245 5.70 -5.11 -5.73
C GLY A 245 4.72 -4.15 -6.39
N ASP A 246 3.64 -4.67 -6.95
CA ASP A 246 2.62 -3.87 -7.62
C ASP A 246 1.84 -2.99 -6.62
N LEU A 247 1.49 -3.53 -5.45
CA LEU A 247 0.81 -2.78 -4.41
C LEU A 247 1.71 -1.74 -3.74
N ALA A 248 3.04 -1.87 -3.82
CA ALA A 248 3.96 -0.85 -3.33
C ALA A 248 3.77 0.51 -4.05
N LEU A 249 3.25 0.51 -5.29
CA LEU A 249 2.90 1.73 -6.04
C LEU A 249 1.78 2.56 -5.40
N VAL A 250 1.08 2.02 -4.39
CA VAL A 250 0.17 2.80 -3.54
C VAL A 250 0.92 3.88 -2.75
N GLY A 251 2.24 3.72 -2.52
CA GLY A 251 3.07 4.71 -1.84
C GLY A 251 2.86 4.78 -0.32
N ARG A 252 2.18 3.80 0.27
CA ARG A 252 1.95 3.64 1.72
C ARG A 252 2.01 2.16 2.09
N ARG A 253 2.25 1.86 3.37
CA ARG A 253 2.03 0.50 3.88
C ARG A 253 0.54 0.19 3.92
N ILE A 254 0.16 -1.05 3.69
CA ILE A 254 -1.22 -1.51 3.67
C ILE A 254 -1.44 -2.36 4.92
N ARG A 255 -2.54 -2.11 5.62
CA ARG A 255 -3.10 -3.01 6.64
C ARG A 255 -4.43 -3.52 6.09
N GLY A 256 -4.51 -4.84 5.95
CA GLY A 256 -5.60 -5.53 5.29
C GLY A 256 -5.17 -6.91 4.79
N HIS A 257 -6.16 -7.74 4.50
CA HIS A 257 -5.95 -9.07 3.93
C HIS A 257 -6.31 -9.07 2.44
N VAL A 258 -5.30 -9.22 1.59
CA VAL A 258 -5.46 -9.42 0.15
C VAL A 258 -5.76 -10.88 -0.14
N ILE A 259 -6.91 -11.18 -0.74
CA ILE A 259 -7.24 -12.48 -1.32
C ILE A 259 -7.14 -12.34 -2.83
N ALA A 260 -6.22 -13.09 -3.45
CA ALA A 260 -5.94 -13.04 -4.87
C ALA A 260 -6.17 -14.42 -5.51
N VAL A 261 -6.96 -14.49 -6.56
CA VAL A 261 -7.19 -15.70 -7.36
C VAL A 261 -6.80 -15.40 -8.80
N LYS A 262 -5.88 -16.20 -9.36
CA LYS A 262 -5.28 -16.00 -10.69
C LYS A 262 -4.74 -14.57 -10.90
N PRO A 263 -3.97 -14.02 -9.95
CA PRO A 263 -3.50 -12.64 -10.06
C PRO A 263 -2.55 -12.46 -11.25
N GLY A 264 -2.50 -11.23 -11.74
CA GLY A 264 -1.46 -10.74 -12.63
C GLY A 264 -1.31 -9.23 -12.47
N HIS A 265 -0.25 -8.67 -13.05
CA HIS A 265 0.06 -7.25 -12.87
C HIS A 265 -1.11 -6.32 -13.19
N ALA A 266 -1.95 -6.65 -14.20
CA ALA A 266 -3.10 -5.83 -14.56
C ALA A 266 -4.14 -5.75 -13.43
N SER A 267 -4.51 -6.90 -12.85
CA SER A 267 -5.46 -6.93 -11.74
C SER A 267 -4.87 -6.35 -10.45
N ASN A 268 -3.56 -6.55 -10.23
CA ASN A 268 -2.84 -5.96 -9.10
C ASN A 268 -2.83 -4.43 -9.19
N ALA A 269 -2.53 -3.91 -10.38
CA ALA A 269 -2.56 -2.48 -10.70
C ALA A 269 -3.95 -1.88 -10.51
N ASP A 270 -5.00 -2.58 -10.94
CA ASP A 270 -6.39 -2.14 -10.74
C ASP A 270 -6.73 -2.04 -9.24
N LEU A 271 -6.29 -3.01 -8.42
CA LEU A 271 -6.45 -2.94 -6.98
C LEU A 271 -5.65 -1.77 -6.39
N ALA A 272 -4.39 -1.56 -6.82
CA ALA A 272 -3.57 -0.43 -6.39
C ALA A 272 -4.24 0.92 -6.72
N ARG A 273 -4.79 1.06 -7.93
CA ARG A 273 -5.57 2.25 -8.35
C ARG A 273 -6.80 2.46 -7.48
N LEU A 274 -7.52 1.38 -7.15
CA LEU A 274 -8.70 1.44 -6.30
C LEU A 274 -8.33 1.91 -4.88
N ILE A 275 -7.24 1.38 -4.31
CA ILE A 275 -6.70 1.81 -3.01
C ILE A 275 -6.29 3.28 -3.04
N ALA A 276 -5.53 3.73 -4.04
CA ALA A 276 -5.08 5.11 -4.15
C ALA A 276 -6.23 6.11 -4.32
N ARG A 277 -7.27 5.74 -5.07
CA ARG A 277 -8.51 6.53 -5.18
C ARG A 277 -9.20 6.68 -3.83
N GLU A 278 -9.30 5.58 -3.08
CA GLU A 278 -9.90 5.60 -1.75
C GLU A 278 -9.09 6.43 -0.75
N GLN A 279 -7.75 6.37 -0.81
CA GLN A 279 -6.87 7.25 -0.04
C GLN A 279 -7.10 8.73 -0.34
N THR A 280 -7.18 9.07 -1.63
CA THR A 280 -7.43 10.44 -2.09
C THR A 280 -8.79 10.92 -1.59
N ARG A 281 -9.83 10.09 -1.73
CA ARG A 281 -11.18 10.38 -1.22
C ARG A 281 -11.18 10.64 0.29
N ARG A 282 -10.51 9.79 1.08
CA ARG A 282 -10.41 9.96 2.54
C ARG A 282 -9.66 11.23 2.93
N SER A 283 -8.57 11.54 2.23
CA SER A 283 -7.76 12.74 2.49
C SER A 283 -8.53 14.02 2.15
N ALA A 284 -9.37 14.00 1.11
CA ALA A 284 -10.24 15.12 0.74
C ALA A 284 -11.39 15.35 1.73
N VAL A 285 -11.86 14.32 2.43
CA VAL A 285 -12.87 14.45 3.49
C VAL A 285 -12.22 14.87 4.83
N ALA A 286 -10.96 14.52 5.06
CA ALA A 286 -10.18 14.85 6.25
C ALA A 286 -9.57 16.26 6.23
N VAL A 287 -10.22 17.25 5.59
CA VAL A 287 -9.80 18.65 5.76
C VAL A 287 -10.08 19.04 7.21
N SER A 288 -9.01 19.12 8.00
CA SER A 288 -8.99 19.78 9.30
C SER A 288 -9.62 21.16 9.15
N ARG A 289 -10.87 21.31 9.60
CA ARG A 289 -11.41 22.63 9.84
C ARG A 289 -10.73 23.17 11.09
N PRO A 290 -10.16 24.38 11.05
CA PRO A 290 -9.66 25.01 12.26
C PRO A 290 -10.81 25.04 13.27
N ILE A 291 -10.59 24.43 14.43
CA ILE A 291 -11.49 24.58 15.58
C ILE A 291 -11.55 26.09 15.85
N PRO A 292 -12.74 26.72 15.88
CA PRO A 292 -12.83 28.14 16.17
C PRO A 292 -12.14 28.43 17.51
N SER A 293 -10.99 29.09 17.49
CA SER A 293 -10.33 29.59 18.68
C SER A 293 -11.04 30.89 19.10
N GLY A 294 -11.80 30.83 20.19
CA GLY A 294 -12.61 31.91 20.75
C GLY A 294 -13.53 31.40 21.87
N ASP A 295 -14.40 32.27 22.41
CA ASP A 295 -15.22 32.08 23.63
C ASP A 295 -16.16 30.84 23.70
N GLY A 296 -16.13 29.92 22.72
CA GLY A 296 -17.02 28.76 22.66
C GLY A 296 -16.36 27.40 22.35
N GLY A 297 -15.04 27.33 22.13
CA GLY A 297 -14.36 26.08 21.78
C GLY A 297 -13.39 25.65 22.88
N LEU A 298 -13.63 24.49 23.50
CA LEU A 298 -12.70 23.85 24.44
C LEU A 298 -12.06 22.62 23.76
N ASP A 299 -10.75 22.50 23.82
CA ASP A 299 -10.05 21.27 23.46
C ASP A 299 -10.17 20.20 24.57
N THR A 300 -9.77 18.95 24.28
CA THR A 300 -9.89 17.84 25.24
C THR A 300 -9.12 18.08 26.54
N ASP A 301 -7.97 18.73 26.49
CA ASP A 301 -7.17 18.99 27.70
C ASP A 301 -7.82 20.10 28.55
N GLN A 302 -8.37 21.11 27.91
CA GLN A 302 -9.14 22.19 28.54
C GLN A 302 -10.45 21.66 29.15
N VAL A 303 -11.16 20.77 28.46
CA VAL A 303 -12.33 20.06 29.00
C VAL A 303 -11.94 19.26 30.24
N MET A 304 -10.85 18.49 30.18
CA MET A 304 -10.38 17.69 31.31
C MET A 304 -9.92 18.55 32.50
N GLN A 305 -9.30 19.71 32.26
CA GLN A 305 -8.93 20.66 33.31
C GLN A 305 -10.15 21.31 33.98
N ILE A 306 -11.22 21.59 33.22
CA ILE A 306 -12.48 22.10 33.77
C ILE A 306 -13.16 21.00 34.60
N LEU A 307 -13.30 19.78 34.06
CA LEU A 307 -13.92 18.65 34.75
C LEU A 307 -13.18 18.25 36.03
N ALA A 308 -11.85 18.34 36.06
CA ALA A 308 -11.06 18.07 37.25
C ALA A 308 -11.34 19.09 38.38
N LYS A 309 -11.67 20.34 38.04
CA LYS A 309 -12.00 21.42 38.98
C LYS A 309 -13.45 21.39 39.47
N THR A 310 -14.38 20.80 38.72
CA THR A 310 -15.81 20.67 39.08
C THR A 310 -16.13 19.32 39.72
N THR A 311 -15.33 18.91 40.69
CA THR A 311 -15.30 17.56 41.30
C THR A 311 -16.58 17.13 42.07
N SER A 312 -17.74 17.74 41.86
CA SER A 312 -18.97 17.33 42.55
C SER A 312 -20.27 17.35 41.75
N ARG A 313 -20.27 17.62 40.44
CA ARG A 313 -21.52 17.63 39.66
C ARG A 313 -21.35 17.08 38.25
N ILE A 314 -21.36 15.75 38.16
CA ILE A 314 -21.45 15.05 36.87
C ILE A 314 -22.88 15.24 36.36
N GLY A 315 -23.03 15.92 35.23
CA GLY A 315 -24.32 16.07 34.58
C GLY A 315 -24.91 14.71 34.18
N TYR A 316 -26.09 14.37 34.70
CA TYR A 316 -26.87 13.21 34.28
C TYR A 316 -27.89 13.63 33.22
N PHE A 317 -27.76 13.08 32.00
CA PHE A 317 -28.73 13.27 30.93
C PHE A 317 -30.02 12.52 31.26
N MET A 318 -31.10 13.29 31.43
CA MET A 318 -32.42 12.78 31.84
C MET A 318 -33.28 12.37 30.63
N SER A 319 -33.27 13.16 29.56
CA SER A 319 -34.04 12.87 28.35
C SER A 319 -33.36 13.43 27.11
N ALA A 320 -33.69 12.82 25.98
CA ALA A 320 -33.44 13.33 24.64
C ALA A 320 -34.78 13.35 23.89
N ASP A 321 -35.24 14.53 23.53
CA ASP A 321 -36.54 14.78 22.93
C ASP A 321 -36.36 15.33 21.49
N GLU A 322 -37.38 15.13 20.64
CA GLU A 322 -37.40 15.61 19.24
C GLU A 322 -36.18 15.21 18.39
N VAL A 323 -35.58 14.05 18.69
CA VAL A 323 -34.37 13.57 18.00
C VAL A 323 -34.68 13.24 16.54
N LYS A 324 -33.93 13.84 15.61
CA LYS A 324 -34.01 13.54 14.17
C LYS A 324 -32.64 13.21 13.60
N PHE A 325 -32.54 12.09 12.89
CA PHE A 325 -31.39 11.74 12.08
C PHE A 325 -31.67 12.14 10.63
N ARG A 326 -30.96 13.15 10.14
CA ARG A 326 -31.21 13.78 8.85
C ARG A 326 -30.37 13.17 7.73
N LYS A 327 -29.12 12.79 8.03
CA LYS A 327 -28.15 12.26 7.05
C LYS A 327 -27.27 11.19 7.67
N PRO A 328 -26.80 10.21 6.88
CA PRO A 328 -25.81 9.24 7.34
C PRO A 328 -24.47 9.93 7.65
N VAL A 329 -23.81 9.47 8.70
CA VAL A 329 -22.44 9.87 9.07
C VAL A 329 -21.52 8.67 8.81
N LEU A 330 -20.38 8.90 8.18
CA LEU A 330 -19.46 7.86 7.73
C LEU A 330 -18.17 7.84 8.57
N PRO A 331 -17.49 6.69 8.71
CA PRO A 331 -16.21 6.61 9.40
C PRO A 331 -15.17 7.56 8.79
N GLY A 332 -14.71 8.53 9.58
CA GLY A 332 -13.79 9.59 9.15
C GLY A 332 -14.42 10.98 9.07
N ASP A 333 -15.74 11.08 9.13
CA ASP A 333 -16.42 12.36 9.29
C ASP A 333 -16.04 12.99 10.65
N THR A 334 -15.78 14.29 10.63
CA THR A 334 -15.67 15.08 11.87
C THR A 334 -17.05 15.62 12.20
N ILE A 335 -17.61 15.19 13.33
CA ILE A 335 -18.89 15.68 13.83
C ILE A 335 -18.62 16.87 14.75
N PHE A 336 -19.19 18.02 14.41
CA PHE A 336 -19.26 19.15 15.34
C PHE A 336 -20.61 19.12 16.04
N ILE A 337 -20.59 19.07 17.37
CA ILE A 337 -21.79 19.10 18.21
C ILE A 337 -21.94 20.52 18.74
N HIS A 338 -23.02 21.18 18.34
CA HIS A 338 -23.39 22.49 18.86
C HIS A 338 -24.50 22.30 19.89
N ALA A 339 -24.28 22.77 21.12
CA ALA A 339 -25.25 22.74 22.19
C ALA A 339 -25.53 24.16 22.68
N GLU A 340 -26.80 24.57 22.64
CA GLU A 340 -27.25 25.87 23.14
C GLU A 340 -28.16 25.63 24.36
N LEU A 341 -27.77 26.16 25.52
CA LEU A 341 -28.60 26.13 26.72
C LEU A 341 -29.86 26.99 26.52
N THR A 342 -31.02 26.36 26.47
CA THR A 342 -32.29 27.06 26.27
C THR A 342 -33.01 27.39 27.58
N LYS A 343 -32.79 26.59 28.62
CA LYS A 343 -33.32 26.83 29.97
C LYS A 343 -32.34 26.35 31.01
N SER A 344 -32.12 27.15 32.04
CA SER A 344 -31.47 26.74 33.29
C SER A 344 -32.37 27.14 34.45
N ARG A 345 -32.80 26.17 35.26
CA ARG A 345 -33.61 26.40 36.47
C ARG A 345 -32.78 26.07 37.70
N GLY A 346 -32.09 27.09 38.21
CA GLY A 346 -31.15 26.94 39.32
C GLY A 346 -30.00 25.99 38.97
N GLU A 347 -29.35 25.44 39.98
CA GLU A 347 -28.20 24.53 39.80
C GLU A 347 -28.59 23.06 39.62
N ARG A 348 -29.88 22.76 39.38
CA ARG A 348 -30.42 21.38 39.37
C ARG A 348 -30.90 20.90 38.01
N LEU A 349 -31.37 21.78 37.11
CA LEU A 349 -31.96 21.32 35.84
C LEU A 349 -31.62 22.28 34.70
N ALA A 350 -31.13 21.72 33.62
CA ALA A 350 -30.86 22.42 32.38
C ALA A 350 -31.48 21.71 31.18
N LYS A 351 -31.81 22.51 30.16
CA LYS A 351 -32.19 22.04 28.82
C LYS A 351 -31.28 22.67 27.80
N ALA A 352 -30.87 21.89 26.80
CA ALA A 352 -30.12 22.38 25.66
C ALA A 352 -30.75 21.93 24.35
N LYS A 353 -30.75 22.80 23.35
CA LYS A 353 -30.96 22.42 21.95
C LYS A 353 -29.63 22.02 21.36
N CYS A 354 -29.57 20.85 20.75
CA CYS A 354 -28.36 20.30 20.19
C CYS A 354 -28.54 20.02 18.70
N HIS A 355 -27.52 20.33 17.91
CA HIS A 355 -27.44 19.85 16.54
C HIS A 355 -26.01 19.44 16.20
N CYS A 356 -25.91 18.40 15.39
CA CYS A 356 -24.65 17.86 14.92
C CYS A 356 -24.50 18.22 13.45
N VAL A 357 -23.33 18.75 13.07
CA VAL A 357 -23.00 19.06 11.68
C VAL A 357 -21.80 18.26 11.19
N VAL A 358 -21.86 17.84 9.93
CA VAL A 358 -20.76 17.29 9.15
C VAL A 358 -20.70 18.08 7.85
N ASN A 359 -19.55 18.67 7.51
CA ASN A 359 -19.37 19.51 6.31
C ASN A 359 -20.44 20.62 6.16
N ASP A 360 -20.71 21.37 7.23
CA ASP A 360 -21.77 22.41 7.33
C ASP A 360 -23.21 21.92 7.15
N ALA A 361 -23.43 20.62 6.99
CA ALA A 361 -24.77 20.06 6.89
C ALA A 361 -25.19 19.45 8.24
N ILE A 362 -26.40 19.78 8.69
CA ILE A 362 -27.00 19.15 9.87
C ILE A 362 -27.25 17.66 9.57
N VAL A 363 -26.62 16.78 10.36
CA VAL A 363 -26.77 15.32 10.27
C VAL A 363 -27.71 14.76 11.33
N SER A 364 -27.79 15.42 12.49
CA SER A 364 -28.78 15.11 13.53
C SER A 364 -29.11 16.34 14.39
N GLU A 365 -30.26 16.33 15.04
CA GLU A 365 -30.69 17.37 15.99
C GLU A 365 -31.53 16.75 17.10
N GLY A 366 -31.65 17.44 18.24
CA GLY A 366 -32.54 17.08 19.33
C GLY A 366 -32.47 18.06 20.50
N GLU A 367 -33.37 17.90 21.46
CA GLU A 367 -33.35 18.62 22.73
C GLU A 367 -32.87 17.69 23.84
N LEU A 368 -31.89 18.12 24.63
CA LEU A 368 -31.39 17.36 25.77
C LEU A 368 -31.84 18.01 27.07
N MET A 369 -32.27 17.20 28.03
CA MET A 369 -32.48 17.61 29.42
C MET A 369 -31.44 16.95 30.31
N PHE A 370 -30.83 17.71 31.22
CA PHE A 370 -29.84 17.18 32.15
C PHE A 370 -29.93 17.84 33.52
N THR A 371 -29.59 17.06 34.55
CA THR A 371 -29.44 17.49 35.94
C THR A 371 -27.97 17.44 36.32
N PHE A 372 -27.55 18.24 37.30
CA PHE A 372 -26.17 18.31 37.78
C PHE A 372 -26.01 17.71 39.17
#